data_AF-R6Y3Y3-F1
#
_entry.id   AF-R6Y3Y3-F1
#
_cell.length_a   1.000
_cell.length_b   1.000
_cell.length_c   1.000
_cell.angle_alpha   90.00
_cell.angle_beta   90.00
_cell.angle_gamma   90.00
#
_symmetry.space_group_name_H-M   'P 1'
#
loop_
_entity.id
_entity.type
_entity.pdbx_description
1 polymer ?
#
loop_
_entity_poly.entity_id
_entity_poly.type
_entity_poly.pdbx_seq_one_letter_code
_entity_poly.pdbx_strand_id
1 'polypeptide(L)'
;MPVTTIDSVAAGRQMTMIKMDVEGAEVQAIFGGRQTIGSCKPKLFVAAYHYDIDLFRLPLLLWELVPEYKIYLRKHPYVPAWELNFICIEK
;
A
#
# COMPACT_ATOMS: atom_id res chain seq x y z
N MET A 1 -17.44 -1.47 -12.91
CA MET A 1 -16.23 -1.10 -13.68
C MET A 1 -15.31 -2.31 -13.74
N PRO A 2 -14.66 -2.61 -14.88
CA PRO A 2 -13.63 -3.63 -14.90
C PRO A 2 -12.49 -3.26 -13.93
N VAL A 3 -11.94 -4.24 -13.22
CA VAL A 3 -10.84 -4.07 -12.26
C VAL A 3 -9.71 -5.03 -12.61
N THR A 4 -8.49 -4.68 -12.21
CA THR A 4 -7.29 -5.52 -12.41
C THR A 4 -6.39 -5.47 -11.18
N THR A 5 -5.34 -6.29 -11.16
CA THR A 5 -4.41 -6.41 -10.05
C THR A 5 -3.11 -5.64 -10.31
N ILE A 6 -2.40 -5.27 -9.23
CA ILE A 6 -1.09 -4.65 -9.33
C ILE A 6 -0.12 -5.58 -10.06
N ASP A 7 -0.15 -6.89 -9.79
CA ASP A 7 0.72 -7.88 -10.44
C ASP A 7 0.50 -7.91 -11.96
N SER A 8 -0.76 -7.88 -12.41
CA SER A 8 -1.08 -7.82 -13.83
C SER A 8 -0.60 -6.52 -14.48
N VAL A 9 -0.70 -5.39 -13.78
CA VAL A 9 -0.24 -4.09 -14.29
C VAL A 9 1.28 -4.03 -14.34
N ALA A 10 1.97 -4.55 -13.32
CA ALA A 10 3.42 -4.58 -13.25
C ALA A 10 4.01 -5.44 -14.38
N ALA A 11 3.35 -6.54 -14.74
CA ALA A 11 3.74 -7.43 -15.84
C ALA A 11 5.22 -7.86 -15.75
N GLY A 12 5.69 -8.17 -14.53
CA GLY A 12 7.06 -8.61 -14.25
C GLY A 12 8.13 -7.50 -14.30
N ARG A 13 7.76 -6.25 -14.55
CA ARG A 13 8.70 -5.12 -14.52
C ARG A 13 9.09 -4.81 -13.07
N GLN A 14 10.35 -4.41 -12.87
CA GLN A 14 10.84 -3.95 -11.57
C GLN A 14 10.12 -2.66 -11.16
N MET A 15 9.34 -2.71 -10.08
CA MET A 15 8.67 -1.55 -9.51
C MET A 15 9.54 -0.93 -8.41
N THR A 16 9.75 0.38 -8.46
CA THR A 16 10.50 1.12 -7.42
C THR A 16 9.60 1.84 -6.43
N MET A 17 8.36 2.17 -6.85
CA MET A 17 7.37 2.83 -6.01
C MET A 17 5.94 2.46 -6.42
N ILE A 18 5.03 2.33 -5.45
CA ILE A 18 3.59 2.19 -5.65
C ILE A 18 2.88 3.23 -4.77
N LYS A 19 2.09 4.12 -5.39
CA LYS A 19 1.14 5.00 -4.69
C LYS A 19 -0.25 4.42 -4.84
N MET A 20 -0.96 4.23 -3.73
CA MET A 20 -2.31 3.68 -3.73
C MET A 20 -3.26 4.51 -2.87
N ASP A 21 -4.41 4.79 -3.46
CA ASP A 21 -5.55 5.54 -2.95
C ASP A 21 -6.70 5.06 -3.83
N VAL A 22 -7.30 3.95 -3.41
CA VAL A 22 -8.17 3.12 -4.26
C VAL A 22 -9.57 3.02 -3.67
N GLU A 23 -9.97 4.07 -2.94
CA GLU A 23 -11.33 4.28 -2.42
C GLU A 23 -11.85 3.08 -1.61
N GLY A 24 -11.01 2.55 -0.71
CA GLY A 24 -11.33 1.44 0.18
C GLY A 24 -10.88 0.05 -0.30
N ALA A 25 -10.33 -0.06 -1.50
CA ALA A 25 -9.82 -1.32 -2.03
C ALA A 25 -8.34 -1.62 -1.65
N GLU A 26 -7.76 -0.94 -0.65
CA GLU A 26 -6.32 -1.04 -0.33
C GLU A 26 -5.88 -2.47 -0.03
N VAL A 27 -6.66 -3.23 0.75
CA VAL A 27 -6.36 -4.63 1.07
C VAL A 27 -6.35 -5.49 -0.20
N GLN A 28 -7.35 -5.32 -1.06
CA GLN A 28 -7.50 -6.06 -2.30
C GLN A 28 -6.38 -5.70 -3.29
N ALA A 29 -6.00 -4.42 -3.35
CA ALA A 29 -4.90 -3.94 -4.17
C ALA A 29 -3.55 -4.53 -3.71
N ILE A 30 -3.26 -4.50 -2.41
CA ILE A 30 -2.05 -5.10 -1.83
C ILE A 30 -2.03 -6.61 -2.08
N PHE A 31 -3.16 -7.31 -1.87
CA PHE A 31 -3.25 -8.75 -2.14
C PHE A 31 -3.04 -9.08 -3.62
N GLY A 32 -3.63 -8.29 -4.53
CA GLY A 32 -3.40 -8.37 -5.96
C GLY A 32 -2.01 -7.92 -6.41
N GLY A 33 -1.20 -7.37 -5.52
CA GLY A 33 0.19 -6.99 -5.75
C GLY A 33 1.20 -7.83 -5.00
N ARG A 34 0.79 -8.93 -4.35
CA ARG A 34 1.65 -9.68 -3.43
C ARG A 34 2.94 -10.16 -4.08
N GLN A 35 2.91 -10.55 -5.36
CA GLN A 35 4.12 -11.00 -6.06
C GLN A 35 5.06 -9.82 -6.32
N THR A 36 4.53 -8.71 -6.84
CA THR A 36 5.30 -7.51 -7.16
C THR A 36 5.85 -6.85 -5.89
N ILE A 37 5.04 -6.70 -4.85
CA ILE A 37 5.43 -6.11 -3.58
C ILE A 37 6.50 -6.97 -2.89
N GLY A 38 6.29 -8.29 -2.80
CA GLY A 38 7.24 -9.20 -2.17
C GLY A 38 8.57 -9.33 -2.90
N SER A 39 8.56 -9.32 -4.24
CA SER A 39 9.79 -9.47 -5.05
C SER A 39 10.54 -8.17 -5.28
N CYS A 40 9.83 -7.07 -5.58
CA CYS A 40 10.45 -5.79 -5.90
C CYS A 40 10.73 -4.94 -4.65
N LYS A 41 10.05 -5.22 -3.53
CA LYS A 41 10.09 -4.43 -2.29
C LYS A 41 10.01 -2.91 -2.54
N PRO A 42 9.05 -2.43 -3.36
CA PRO A 42 8.98 -1.03 -3.75
C PRO A 42 8.73 -0.12 -2.53
N LYS A 43 9.03 1.17 -2.65
CA LYS A 43 8.50 2.14 -1.69
C LYS A 43 6.98 2.22 -1.83
N LEU A 44 6.25 2.23 -0.73
CA LEU A 44 4.80 2.32 -0.75
C LEU A 44 4.32 3.63 -0.15
N PHE A 45 3.34 4.24 -0.80
CA PHE A 45 2.56 5.36 -0.27
C PHE A 45 1.08 4.98 -0.32
N VAL A 46 0.48 4.69 0.83
CA VAL A 46 -0.81 4.01 0.94
C VAL A 46 -1.79 4.88 1.72
N ALA A 47 -2.94 5.20 1.14
CA ALA A 47 -4.04 5.84 1.85
C ALA A 47 -4.50 4.97 3.03
N ALA A 48 -4.70 5.58 4.19
CA ALA A 48 -5.08 4.90 5.43
C ALA A 48 -6.36 5.48 6.07
N TYR A 49 -7.12 6.27 5.31
CA TYR A 49 -8.27 7.03 5.81
C TYR A 49 -9.63 6.51 5.34
N HIS A 50 -9.69 5.46 4.51
CA HIS A 50 -10.95 4.91 4.00
C HIS A 50 -11.70 4.06 5.02
N TYR A 51 -10.98 3.32 5.88
CA TYR A 51 -11.56 2.53 6.95
C TYR A 51 -10.70 2.61 8.22
N ASP A 52 -11.35 2.72 9.38
CA ASP A 52 -10.62 2.81 10.68
C ASP A 52 -9.72 1.60 10.94
N ILE A 53 -10.14 0.41 10.48
CA ILE A 53 -9.37 -0.82 10.65
C ILE A 53 -8.06 -0.81 9.84
N ASP A 54 -7.93 0.05 8.83
CA ASP A 54 -6.76 0.13 7.93
C ASP A 54 -5.52 0.62 8.63
N LEU A 55 -5.70 1.40 9.70
CA LEU A 55 -4.64 1.81 10.60
C LEU A 55 -3.89 0.63 11.22
N PHE A 56 -4.53 -0.54 11.32
CA PHE A 56 -3.96 -1.75 11.89
C PHE A 56 -3.75 -2.84 10.85
N ARG A 57 -4.73 -3.12 9.99
CA ARG A 57 -4.64 -4.26 9.05
C ARG A 57 -3.63 -4.04 7.93
N LEU A 58 -3.48 -2.81 7.41
CA LEU A 58 -2.54 -2.54 6.32
C LEU A 58 -1.08 -2.74 6.74
N PRO A 59 -0.58 -2.20 7.87
CA PRO A 59 0.80 -2.44 8.26
C PRO A 59 1.07 -3.91 8.58
N LEU A 60 0.12 -4.63 9.19
CA LEU A 60 0.25 -6.06 9.44
C LEU A 60 0.36 -6.86 8.14
N LEU A 61 -0.54 -6.62 7.18
CA LEU A 61 -0.50 -7.26 5.86
C LEU A 61 0.81 -6.98 5.11
N LEU A 62 1.30 -5.74 5.16
CA LEU A 62 2.54 -5.36 4.49
C LEU A 62 3.77 -6.00 5.14
N TRP A 63 3.78 -6.19 6.47
CA TRP A 63 4.84 -6.94 7.15
C TRP A 63 4.79 -8.45 6.90
N GLU A 64 3.61 -9.03 6.66
CA GLU A 64 3.52 -10.42 6.20
C GLU A 64 4.16 -10.62 4.82
N LEU A 65 4.02 -9.63 3.92
CA LEU A 65 4.60 -9.67 2.58
C LEU A 65 6.09 -9.32 2.56
N VAL A 66 6.49 -8.30 3.34
CA VAL A 66 7.86 -7.79 3.40
C VAL A 66 8.18 -7.42 4.86
N PRO A 67 8.69 -8.39 5.66
CA PRO A 67 9.02 -8.17 7.07
C PRO A 67 10.04 -7.05 7.33
N GLU A 68 10.83 -6.68 6.33
CA GLU A 68 11.89 -5.67 6.43
C GLU A 68 11.39 -4.22 6.31
N TYR A 69 10.12 -4.01 5.94
CA TYR A 69 9.59 -2.66 5.79
C TYR A 69 9.62 -1.87 7.11
N LYS A 70 10.15 -0.64 7.03
CA LYS A 70 9.88 0.42 7.99
C LYS A 70 8.61 1.14 7.53
N ILE A 71 7.58 1.13 8.37
CA ILE A 71 6.27 1.74 8.08
C ILE A 71 6.09 2.99 8.95
N TYR A 72 5.77 4.11 8.31
CA TYR A 72 5.54 5.40 8.95
C TYR A 72 4.13 5.90 8.63
N LEU A 73 3.37 6.32 9.65
CA LEU A 73 2.09 7.00 9.46
C LEU A 73 2.32 8.53 9.41
N ARG A 74 1.77 9.20 8.40
CA ARG A 74 1.86 10.66 8.22
C ARG A 74 0.51 11.25 7.84
N LYS A 75 0.19 12.39 8.46
CA LYS A 75 -0.95 13.24 8.09
C LYS A 75 -0.43 14.47 7.36
N HIS A 76 -0.90 14.69 6.13
CA HIS A 76 -0.62 15.93 5.40
C HIS A 76 -1.67 17.01 5.75
N PRO A 77 -1.33 18.31 5.67
CA PRO A 77 -2.30 19.38 5.87
C PRO A 77 -3.45 19.30 4.86
N TYR A 78 -4.65 18.96 5.34
CA TYR A 78 -5.86 18.82 4.52
C TYR A 78 -7.10 18.72 5.43
N VAL A 79 -8.28 18.53 4.83
CA VAL A 79 -9.57 18.28 5.52
C VAL A 79 -9.37 17.24 6.65
N PRO A 80 -10.00 17.46 7.82
CA PRO A 80 -9.93 16.51 8.93
C PRO A 80 -10.30 15.08 8.48
N ALA A 81 -9.59 14.08 9.01
CA ALA A 81 -9.64 12.66 8.66
C ALA A 81 -9.01 12.24 7.31
N TRP A 82 -8.94 13.09 6.30
CA TRP A 82 -8.39 12.75 4.98
C TRP A 82 -6.86 12.91 4.94
N GLU A 83 -6.18 12.37 3.93
CA GLU A 83 -4.72 12.52 3.76
C GLU A 83 -3.87 11.93 4.89
N LEU A 84 -4.40 10.91 5.58
CA LEU A 84 -3.64 10.04 6.46
C LEU A 84 -3.06 8.89 5.63
N ASN A 85 -1.74 8.77 5.59
CA ASN A 85 -1.05 7.85 4.68
C ASN A 85 0.04 7.06 5.39
N PHE A 86 0.21 5.79 5.00
CA PHE A 86 1.40 5.01 5.31
C PHE A 86 2.48 5.24 4.26
N ILE A 87 3.71 5.44 4.74
CA ILE A 87 4.93 5.45 3.93
C ILE A 87 5.75 4.22 4.34
N CYS A 88 5.98 3.31 3.39
CA CYS A 88 6.75 2.08 3.62
C CYS A 88 8.04 2.13 2.82
N ILE A 89 9.17 1.90 3.48
CA ILE A 89 10.49 1.86 2.85
C ILE A 89 11.27 0.64 3.34
N GLU A 90 12.06 0.01 2.45
CA GLU A 90 13.01 -1.03 2.85
C GLU A 90 14.08 -0.44 3.78
N LYS A 91 14.64 -1.31 4.62
CA LYS A 91 15.51 -0.92 5.73
C LYS A 91 16.82 -0.27 5.31
#